data_AF-A0A840AK55-F1
#
_entry.id   AF-A0A840AK55-F1
#
_cell.length_a   1.000
_cell.length_b   1.000
_cell.length_c   1.000
_cell.angle_alpha   90.00
_cell.angle_beta   90.00
_cell.angle_gamma   90.00
#
_symmetry.space_group_name_H-M   'P 1'
#
loop_
_entity.id
_entity.type
_entity.pdbx_description
1 polymer ?
#
loop_
_entity_poly.entity_id
_entity_poly.type
_entity_poly.pdbx_seq_one_letter_code
_entity_poly.pdbx_strand_id
1 'polypeptide(L)'
;MPEFPIIDSHVHLYDVQRLSYGWLANVPKIDRSFDLADFDAARGPVDVEKLVFAEVAVDPGLHIDEAEFIQHMADADPRLAASVAHAPLEKGARVEADLEKLAALPTVRGIRRLIETERDPSFVLAPGFLEGLRLLPKFGFTFDICVKHWALTYGIELARRCPEVSFVLDHIGKPDIKNGLREPWWSQMVELAALPNVVCKISGVITEADHQTWKAEDVKPYVAHAIEVFGFDRVMYGSDWTVSELTHRYPDWVAILDDVVAGASESERRKLYRDTVTRVYRL
;
A
#
# COMPACT_ATOMS: atom_id res chain seq x y z
N MET A 1 15.48 -2.12 15.77
CA MET A 1 15.31 -0.88 14.99
C MET A 1 16.38 -0.85 13.91
N PRO A 2 16.07 -0.42 12.67
CA PRO A 2 17.08 -0.19 11.65
C PRO A 2 18.06 0.89 12.12
N GLU A 3 19.35 0.69 11.86
CA GLU A 3 20.43 1.64 12.22
C GLU A 3 20.65 2.70 11.13
N PHE A 4 19.72 2.80 10.20
CA PHE A 4 19.73 3.73 9.07
C PHE A 4 18.31 4.27 8.86
N PRO A 5 18.15 5.46 8.25
CA PRO A 5 16.82 6.01 7.98
C PRO A 5 16.01 5.06 7.08
N ILE A 6 14.71 4.94 7.27
CA ILE A 6 13.85 4.10 6.43
C ILE A 6 13.00 4.95 5.48
N ILE A 7 12.43 4.29 4.47
CA ILE A 7 11.39 4.89 3.62
C ILE A 7 10.09 4.14 3.88
N ASP A 8 9.06 4.86 4.27
CA ASP A 8 7.73 4.30 4.48
C ASP A 8 6.95 4.32 3.17
N SER A 9 6.68 3.15 2.59
CA SER A 9 5.99 3.04 1.30
C SER A 9 4.46 3.14 1.38
N HIS A 10 3.88 3.29 2.58
CA HIS A 10 2.43 3.26 2.73
C HIS A 10 1.99 4.09 3.95
N VAL A 11 1.65 5.35 3.71
CA VAL A 11 1.01 6.22 4.70
C VAL A 11 -0.25 6.88 4.15
N HIS A 12 -1.17 7.22 5.05
CA HIS A 12 -2.42 7.92 4.81
C HIS A 12 -2.37 9.24 5.57
N LEU A 13 -2.58 10.33 4.85
CA LEU A 13 -2.61 11.71 5.33
C LEU A 13 -3.86 12.36 4.75
N TYR A 14 -4.69 12.99 5.57
CA TYR A 14 -5.98 13.48 5.11
C TYR A 14 -6.52 14.60 6.01
N ASP A 15 -7.34 15.47 5.43
CA ASP A 15 -7.98 16.57 6.14
C ASP A 15 -9.50 16.51 5.94
N VAL A 16 -10.21 16.05 6.97
CA VAL A 16 -11.68 15.87 6.94
C VAL A 16 -12.44 17.19 6.89
N GLN A 17 -11.76 18.34 7.08
CA GLN A 17 -12.35 19.66 6.87
C GLN A 17 -12.27 20.13 5.42
N ARG A 18 -11.40 19.52 4.60
CA ARG A 18 -11.19 19.88 3.18
C ARG A 18 -11.85 18.91 2.22
N LEU A 19 -11.72 17.61 2.50
CA LEU A 19 -12.23 16.53 1.67
C LEU A 19 -13.11 15.61 2.52
N SER A 20 -14.04 14.93 1.86
CA SER A 20 -14.95 14.01 2.54
C SER A 20 -14.54 12.56 2.30
N TYR A 21 -14.62 11.77 3.37
CA TYR A 21 -14.22 10.37 3.41
C TYR A 21 -15.32 9.58 4.13
N GLY A 22 -16.37 9.20 3.39
CA GLY A 22 -17.59 8.65 3.99
C GLY A 22 -17.39 7.39 4.82
N TRP A 23 -16.30 6.65 4.60
CA TRP A 23 -15.98 5.43 5.35
C TRP A 23 -15.47 5.71 6.78
N LEU A 24 -14.88 6.89 7.05
CA LEU A 24 -14.31 7.24 8.36
C LEU A 24 -15.35 7.29 9.48
N ALA A 25 -16.60 7.60 9.16
CA ALA A 25 -17.71 7.59 10.13
C ALA A 25 -17.90 6.23 10.82
N ASN A 26 -17.43 5.14 10.20
CA ASN A 26 -17.48 3.79 10.77
C ASN A 26 -16.23 3.43 11.60
N VAL A 27 -15.24 4.34 11.68
CA VAL A 27 -13.95 4.11 12.35
C VAL A 27 -13.59 5.31 13.25
N PRO A 28 -14.32 5.55 14.35
CA PRO A 28 -14.22 6.81 15.12
C PRO A 28 -12.85 7.14 15.69
N LYS A 29 -11.96 6.15 15.86
CA LYS A 29 -10.59 6.37 16.35
C LYS A 29 -9.74 7.23 15.40
N ILE A 30 -10.06 7.20 14.12
CA ILE A 30 -9.30 7.89 13.05
C ILE A 30 -10.20 8.85 12.25
N ASP A 31 -11.40 9.16 12.74
CA ASP A 31 -12.34 10.10 12.14
C ASP A 31 -11.98 11.55 12.50
N ARG A 32 -10.78 11.98 12.08
CA ARG A 32 -10.23 13.34 12.22
C ARG A 32 -9.13 13.56 11.19
N SER A 33 -8.69 14.81 11.02
CA SER A 33 -7.54 15.12 10.16
C SER A 33 -6.22 14.58 10.75
N PHE A 34 -5.33 14.12 9.87
CA PHE A 34 -3.98 13.64 10.18
C PHE A 34 -2.98 14.19 9.16
N ASP A 35 -1.93 14.84 9.65
CA ASP A 35 -0.87 15.45 8.83
C ASP A 35 0.53 14.92 9.18
N LEU A 36 1.57 15.54 8.62
CA LEU A 36 2.95 15.16 8.86
C LEU A 36 3.43 15.40 10.30
N ALA A 37 2.83 16.36 11.02
CA ALA A 37 3.14 16.57 12.43
C ALA A 37 2.54 15.46 13.31
N ASP A 38 1.31 15.03 13.01
CA ASP A 38 0.73 13.82 13.62
C ASP A 38 1.60 12.58 13.33
N PHE A 39 2.07 12.43 12.09
CA PHE A 39 2.99 11.34 11.71
C PHE A 39 4.30 11.40 12.50
N ASP A 40 4.92 12.57 12.62
CA ASP A 40 6.17 12.77 13.38
C ASP A 40 6.01 12.38 14.85
N ALA A 41 4.85 12.69 15.45
CA ALA A 41 4.53 12.25 16.81
C ALA A 41 4.38 10.73 16.90
N ALA A 42 3.71 10.11 15.92
CA ALA A 42 3.44 8.67 15.91
C ALA A 42 4.68 7.80 15.68
N ARG A 43 5.56 8.18 14.74
CA ARG A 43 6.80 7.44 14.46
C ARG A 43 7.77 7.43 15.64
N GLY A 44 7.65 8.39 16.57
CA GLY A 44 8.52 8.51 17.73
C GLY A 44 10.02 8.50 17.33
N PRO A 45 10.83 7.56 17.85
CA PRO A 45 12.26 7.53 17.60
C PRO A 45 12.65 6.91 16.24
N VAL A 46 11.70 6.37 15.47
CA VAL A 46 12.03 5.77 14.16
C VAL A 46 12.50 6.88 13.21
N ASP A 47 13.68 6.72 12.62
CA ASP A 47 14.23 7.64 11.63
C ASP A 47 13.63 7.34 10.25
N VAL A 48 12.73 8.21 9.78
CA VAL A 48 12.02 8.06 8.51
C VAL A 48 12.41 9.20 7.58
N GLU A 49 13.08 8.87 6.49
CA GLU A 49 13.63 9.84 5.53
C GLU A 49 12.60 10.27 4.49
N LYS A 50 11.82 9.32 3.96
CA LYS A 50 10.81 9.57 2.93
C LYS A 50 9.54 8.77 3.19
N LEU A 51 8.43 9.27 2.66
CA LEU A 51 7.09 8.73 2.73
C LEU A 51 6.52 8.59 1.33
N VAL A 52 5.73 7.54 1.13
CA VAL A 52 4.84 7.38 -0.02
C VAL A 52 3.40 7.38 0.49
N PHE A 53 2.65 8.40 0.09
CA PHE A 53 1.22 8.48 0.39
C PHE A 53 0.44 7.46 -0.44
N ALA A 54 -0.59 6.85 0.15
CA ALA A 54 -1.61 6.07 -0.56
C ALA A 54 -2.99 6.69 -0.34
N GLU A 55 -3.77 6.83 -1.43
CA GLU A 55 -5.13 7.40 -1.46
C GLU A 55 -6.01 6.87 -0.33
N VAL A 56 -6.89 7.69 0.24
CA VAL A 56 -7.62 7.35 1.48
C VAL A 56 -9.09 7.04 1.19
N ALA A 57 -9.41 6.54 -0.01
CA ALA A 57 -10.77 6.31 -0.47
C ALA A 57 -11.67 7.54 -0.27
N VAL A 58 -11.18 8.69 -0.73
CA VAL A 58 -11.95 9.93 -0.78
C VAL A 58 -13.26 9.72 -1.53
N ASP A 59 -14.31 10.47 -1.16
CA ASP A 59 -15.63 10.28 -1.75
C ASP A 59 -15.60 10.46 -3.29
N PRO A 60 -16.50 9.76 -4.02
CA PRO A 60 -16.46 9.73 -5.48
C PRO A 60 -16.46 11.12 -6.13
N GLY A 61 -15.50 11.33 -7.02
CA GLY A 61 -15.33 12.58 -7.76
C GLY A 61 -14.29 13.53 -7.18
N LEU A 62 -13.72 13.23 -6.01
CA LEU A 62 -12.69 14.04 -5.34
C LEU A 62 -11.26 13.50 -5.49
N HIS A 63 -11.03 12.51 -6.35
CA HIS A 63 -9.73 11.83 -6.47
C HIS A 63 -8.60 12.74 -7.01
N ILE A 64 -8.94 13.72 -7.85
CA ILE A 64 -7.97 14.74 -8.28
C ILE A 64 -7.70 15.71 -7.14
N ASP A 65 -8.73 16.14 -6.41
CA ASP A 65 -8.59 17.07 -5.27
C ASP A 65 -7.73 16.47 -4.15
N GLU A 66 -7.85 15.16 -3.88
CA GLU A 66 -6.98 14.45 -2.94
C GLU A 66 -5.52 14.44 -3.41
N ALA A 67 -5.28 14.11 -4.68
CA ALA A 67 -3.92 14.09 -5.21
C ALA A 67 -3.29 15.50 -5.21
N GLU A 68 -4.05 16.54 -5.52
CA GLU A 68 -3.61 17.94 -5.44
C GLU A 68 -3.32 18.36 -3.99
N PHE A 69 -4.18 18.00 -3.04
CA PHE A 69 -3.95 18.26 -1.61
C PHE A 69 -2.62 17.66 -1.13
N ILE A 70 -2.34 16.41 -1.53
CA ILE A 70 -1.10 15.71 -1.20
C ILE A 70 0.10 16.33 -1.90
N GLN A 71 -0.04 16.77 -3.15
CA GLN A 71 1.02 17.52 -3.84
C GLN A 71 1.37 18.80 -3.08
N HIS A 72 0.38 19.58 -2.62
CA HIS A 72 0.64 20.79 -1.83
C HIS A 72 1.34 20.48 -0.50
N MET A 73 1.01 19.35 0.13
CA MET A 73 1.71 18.91 1.34
C MET A 73 3.17 18.55 1.05
N ALA A 74 3.44 17.87 -0.06
CA ALA A 74 4.79 17.53 -0.50
C ALA A 74 5.63 18.74 -0.91
N ASP A 75 5.01 19.78 -1.48
CA ASP A 75 5.70 21.04 -1.78
C ASP A 75 6.18 21.75 -0.51
N ALA A 76 5.48 21.55 0.61
CA ALA A 76 5.84 22.10 1.92
C ALA A 76 6.86 21.21 2.68
N ASP A 77 6.79 19.89 2.51
CA ASP A 77 7.70 18.94 3.13
C ASP A 77 8.13 17.83 2.12
N PRO A 78 9.38 17.88 1.62
CA PRO A 78 9.86 16.96 0.60
C PRO A 78 10.07 15.52 1.10
N ARG A 79 9.89 15.24 2.40
CA ARG A 79 9.82 13.86 2.90
C ARG A 79 8.67 13.11 2.24
N LEU A 80 7.57 13.79 1.91
CA LEU A 80 6.50 13.19 1.12
C LEU A 80 6.92 13.10 -0.36
N ALA A 81 7.70 12.06 -0.67
CA ALA A 81 8.45 11.96 -1.91
C ALA A 81 7.65 11.38 -3.09
N ALA A 82 6.57 10.65 -2.79
CA ALA A 82 5.66 10.11 -3.80
C ALA A 82 4.24 9.91 -3.26
N SER A 83 3.30 9.73 -4.18
CA SER A 83 1.91 9.42 -3.92
C SER A 83 1.38 8.33 -4.86
N VAL A 84 0.47 7.53 -4.34
CA VAL A 84 -0.34 6.55 -5.05
C VAL A 84 -1.78 7.07 -5.00
N ALA A 85 -2.25 7.62 -6.12
CA ALA A 85 -3.54 8.29 -6.20
C ALA A 85 -4.66 7.33 -6.61
N HIS A 86 -5.91 7.74 -6.43
CA HIS A 86 -7.05 7.03 -7.01
C HIS A 86 -7.25 7.42 -8.48
N ALA A 87 -7.60 6.46 -9.33
CA ALA A 87 -8.22 6.73 -10.63
C ALA A 87 -9.32 5.69 -10.94
N PRO A 88 -10.45 6.11 -11.54
CA PRO A 88 -11.58 5.22 -11.86
C PRO A 88 -11.33 4.43 -13.14
N LEU A 89 -10.45 3.42 -13.07
CA LEU A 89 -10.00 2.60 -14.21
C LEU A 89 -11.16 1.90 -14.93
N GLU A 90 -12.28 1.66 -14.26
CA GLU A 90 -13.52 1.14 -14.86
C GLU A 90 -14.09 2.02 -15.99
N LYS A 91 -13.64 3.27 -16.13
CA LYS A 91 -13.98 4.14 -17.27
C LYS A 91 -13.39 3.67 -18.61
N GLY A 92 -12.48 2.67 -18.61
CA GLY A 92 -11.77 2.24 -19.82
C GLY A 92 -10.89 3.34 -20.37
N ALA A 93 -10.79 3.43 -21.70
CA ALA A 93 -9.97 4.46 -22.36
C ALA A 93 -10.27 5.90 -21.88
N ARG A 94 -11.49 6.18 -21.41
CA ARG A 94 -11.86 7.51 -20.91
C ARG A 94 -11.14 7.91 -19.61
N VAL A 95 -10.52 6.97 -18.88
CA VAL A 95 -9.72 7.29 -17.69
C VAL A 95 -8.44 8.05 -18.04
N GLU A 96 -8.02 8.05 -19.31
CA GLU A 96 -6.80 8.74 -19.74
C GLU A 96 -6.76 10.22 -19.34
N ALA A 97 -7.91 10.91 -19.39
CA ALA A 97 -8.00 12.31 -18.96
C ALA A 97 -7.80 12.49 -17.43
N ASP A 98 -8.18 11.51 -16.61
CA ASP A 98 -7.87 11.50 -15.18
C ASP A 98 -6.36 11.26 -14.97
N LEU A 99 -5.78 10.30 -15.71
CA LEU A 99 -4.35 9.96 -15.63
C LEU A 99 -3.44 11.11 -16.09
N GLU A 100 -3.81 11.87 -17.12
CA GLU A 100 -3.07 13.04 -17.58
C GLU A 100 -2.98 14.13 -16.50
N LYS A 101 -4.08 14.39 -15.77
CA LYS A 101 -4.09 15.33 -14.65
C LYS A 101 -3.21 14.85 -13.52
N LEU A 102 -3.33 13.57 -13.16
CA LEU A 102 -2.50 12.97 -12.11
C LEU A 102 -1.02 12.99 -12.49
N ALA A 103 -0.67 12.76 -13.76
CA ALA A 103 0.71 12.79 -14.25
C ALA A 103 1.32 14.20 -14.25
N ALA A 104 0.51 15.25 -14.22
CA ALA A 104 0.97 16.61 -14.04
C ALA A 104 1.42 16.92 -12.59
N LEU A 105 1.07 16.06 -11.62
CA LEU A 105 1.49 16.17 -10.23
C LEU A 105 2.79 15.39 -10.00
N PRO A 106 3.93 16.05 -9.71
CA PRO A 106 5.23 15.40 -9.64
C PRO A 106 5.34 14.25 -8.64
N THR A 107 4.55 14.26 -7.58
CA THR A 107 4.53 13.20 -6.56
C THR A 107 3.85 11.92 -7.04
N VAL A 108 2.94 11.96 -8.02
CA VAL A 108 2.17 10.77 -8.38
C VAL A 108 3.08 9.77 -9.09
N ARG A 109 3.10 8.54 -8.53
CA ARG A 109 3.94 7.44 -9.00
C ARG A 109 3.18 6.14 -9.19
N GLY A 110 1.96 6.05 -8.68
CA GLY A 110 1.10 4.88 -8.79
C GLY A 110 -0.37 5.25 -8.73
N ILE A 111 -1.20 4.28 -9.10
CA ILE A 111 -2.65 4.33 -9.00
C ILE A 111 -3.12 3.18 -8.12
N ARG A 112 -4.03 3.45 -7.19
CA ARG A 112 -4.68 2.43 -6.37
C ARG A 112 -6.16 2.36 -6.67
N ARG A 113 -6.71 1.15 -6.65
CA ARG A 113 -8.15 0.93 -6.58
C ARG A 113 -8.46 -0.14 -5.53
N LEU A 114 -9.29 0.23 -4.55
CA LEU A 114 -9.73 -0.70 -3.52
C LEU A 114 -10.63 -1.79 -4.12
N ILE A 115 -10.18 -3.04 -4.04
CA ILE A 115 -10.95 -4.25 -4.38
C ILE A 115 -11.66 -4.77 -3.12
N GLU A 116 -11.05 -4.57 -1.95
CA GLU A 116 -11.52 -5.12 -0.67
C GLU A 116 -12.89 -4.63 -0.19
N THR A 117 -13.35 -3.48 -0.67
CA THR A 117 -14.65 -2.89 -0.32
C THR A 117 -15.74 -3.23 -1.34
N GLU A 118 -15.37 -3.84 -2.47
CA GLU A 118 -16.29 -4.10 -3.57
C GLU A 118 -17.06 -5.40 -3.36
N ARG A 119 -18.36 -5.39 -3.72
CA ARG A 119 -19.23 -6.56 -3.56
C ARG A 119 -18.86 -7.69 -4.52
N ASP A 120 -18.44 -7.34 -5.73
CA ASP A 120 -18.00 -8.27 -6.76
C ASP A 120 -16.55 -7.93 -7.16
N PRO A 121 -15.54 -8.62 -6.62
CA PRO A 121 -14.14 -8.36 -6.94
C PRO A 121 -13.79 -8.66 -8.41
N SER A 122 -14.64 -9.35 -9.16
CA SER A 122 -14.37 -9.67 -10.57
C SER A 122 -14.42 -8.46 -11.50
N PHE A 123 -14.91 -7.31 -11.02
CA PHE A 123 -14.96 -6.06 -11.78
C PHE A 123 -13.59 -5.64 -12.34
N VAL A 124 -12.49 -5.96 -11.65
CA VAL A 124 -11.12 -5.65 -12.12
C VAL A 124 -10.74 -6.43 -13.37
N LEU A 125 -11.43 -7.53 -13.67
CA LEU A 125 -11.21 -8.33 -14.87
C LEU A 125 -12.14 -7.93 -16.02
N ALA A 126 -13.04 -6.95 -15.81
CA ALA A 126 -13.92 -6.46 -16.86
C ALA A 126 -13.09 -5.80 -17.98
N PRO A 127 -13.51 -5.92 -19.27
CA PRO A 127 -12.75 -5.37 -20.39
C PRO A 127 -12.41 -3.88 -20.26
N GLY A 128 -13.35 -3.07 -19.75
CA GLY A 128 -13.11 -1.64 -19.52
C GLY A 128 -12.05 -1.39 -18.44
N PHE A 129 -12.09 -2.11 -17.32
CA PHE A 129 -11.06 -1.97 -16.30
C PHE A 129 -9.67 -2.32 -16.84
N LEU A 130 -9.57 -3.45 -17.56
CA LEU A 130 -8.31 -3.88 -18.16
C LEU A 130 -7.82 -2.90 -19.24
N GLU A 131 -8.71 -2.26 -20.00
CA GLU A 131 -8.35 -1.20 -20.95
C GLU A 131 -7.73 0.00 -20.23
N GLY A 132 -8.37 0.49 -19.16
CA GLY A 132 -7.86 1.61 -18.37
C GLY A 132 -6.53 1.28 -17.67
N LEU A 133 -6.42 0.09 -17.09
CA LEU A 133 -5.20 -0.38 -16.41
C LEU A 133 -3.99 -0.44 -17.34
N ARG A 134 -4.18 -0.83 -18.60
CA ARG A 134 -3.10 -0.89 -19.60
C ARG A 134 -2.59 0.47 -20.05
N LEU A 135 -3.25 1.56 -19.65
CA LEU A 135 -2.74 2.91 -19.89
C LEU A 135 -1.67 3.33 -18.88
N LEU A 136 -1.63 2.72 -17.69
CA LEU A 136 -0.71 3.14 -16.62
C LEU A 136 0.78 3.18 -17.03
N PRO A 137 1.31 2.21 -17.81
CA PRO A 137 2.71 2.25 -18.25
C PRO A 137 3.04 3.49 -19.10
N LYS A 138 2.08 4.05 -19.84
CA LYS A 138 2.27 5.29 -20.63
C LYS A 138 2.68 6.47 -19.73
N PHE A 139 2.19 6.49 -18.50
CA PHE A 139 2.47 7.53 -17.50
C PHE A 139 3.54 7.10 -16.49
N GLY A 140 4.09 5.88 -16.64
CA GLY A 140 5.03 5.30 -15.69
C GLY A 140 4.42 4.97 -14.33
N PHE A 141 3.09 4.83 -14.22
CA PHE A 141 2.42 4.54 -12.96
C PHE A 141 2.43 3.05 -12.63
N THR A 142 2.61 2.73 -11.34
CA THR A 142 2.30 1.40 -10.79
C THR A 142 0.79 1.23 -10.59
N PHE A 143 0.34 -0.01 -10.40
CA PHE A 143 -0.98 -0.30 -9.86
C PHE A 143 -0.86 -0.99 -8.50
N ASP A 144 -1.41 -0.36 -7.47
CA ASP A 144 -1.42 -0.89 -6.11
C ASP A 144 -2.70 -1.72 -5.92
N ILE A 145 -2.53 -3.02 -5.63
CA ILE A 145 -3.60 -4.00 -5.43
C ILE A 145 -3.97 -4.04 -3.95
N CYS A 146 -5.02 -3.32 -3.57
CA CYS A 146 -5.60 -3.43 -2.23
C CYS A 146 -6.78 -4.41 -2.22
N VAL A 147 -6.52 -5.63 -1.75
CA VAL A 147 -7.44 -6.78 -1.83
C VAL A 147 -7.37 -7.63 -0.55
N LYS A 148 -8.48 -8.29 -0.21
CA LYS A 148 -8.54 -9.29 0.87
C LYS A 148 -8.20 -10.69 0.37
N HIS A 149 -7.70 -11.54 1.25
CA HIS A 149 -7.32 -12.92 0.92
C HIS A 149 -8.39 -13.70 0.14
N TRP A 150 -9.68 -13.53 0.44
CA TRP A 150 -10.77 -14.22 -0.26
C TRP A 150 -10.96 -13.79 -1.72
N ALA A 151 -10.38 -12.65 -2.12
CA ALA A 151 -10.40 -12.12 -3.49
C ALA A 151 -9.01 -12.09 -4.15
N LEU A 152 -7.96 -12.61 -3.50
CA LEU A 152 -6.58 -12.50 -4.00
C LEU A 152 -6.39 -13.13 -5.40
N THR A 153 -7.17 -14.15 -5.75
CA THR A 153 -7.20 -14.75 -7.10
C THR A 153 -7.46 -13.73 -8.22
N TYR A 154 -8.27 -12.69 -7.96
CA TYR A 154 -8.55 -11.64 -8.94
C TYR A 154 -7.35 -10.71 -9.13
N GLY A 155 -6.58 -10.44 -8.07
CA GLY A 155 -5.32 -9.72 -8.17
C GLY A 155 -4.25 -10.49 -8.97
N ILE A 156 -4.19 -11.80 -8.77
CA ILE A 156 -3.30 -12.70 -9.55
C ILE A 156 -3.68 -12.67 -11.03
N GLU A 157 -4.96 -12.85 -11.35
CA GLU A 157 -5.44 -12.81 -12.73
C GLU A 157 -5.23 -11.45 -13.38
N LEU A 158 -5.38 -10.35 -12.63
CA LEU A 158 -5.10 -9.01 -13.09
C LEU A 158 -3.63 -8.86 -13.51
N ALA A 159 -2.71 -9.25 -12.63
CA ALA A 159 -1.27 -9.17 -12.89
C ALA A 159 -0.83 -10.05 -14.07
N ARG A 160 -1.43 -11.23 -14.20
CA ARG A 160 -1.18 -12.17 -15.30
C ARG A 160 -1.65 -11.65 -16.67
N ARG A 161 -2.78 -10.93 -16.71
CA ARG A 161 -3.38 -10.41 -17.95
C ARG A 161 -2.79 -9.08 -18.42
N CYS A 162 -2.00 -8.43 -17.57
CA CYS A 162 -1.36 -7.14 -17.83
C CYS A 162 0.14 -7.19 -17.47
N PRO A 163 0.95 -8.08 -18.09
CA PRO A 163 2.36 -8.25 -17.76
C PRO A 163 3.23 -6.98 -17.95
N GLU A 164 2.74 -6.00 -18.70
CA GLU A 164 3.35 -4.69 -18.92
C GLU A 164 3.16 -3.70 -17.76
N VAL A 165 2.20 -3.96 -16.87
CA VAL A 165 1.91 -3.11 -15.71
C VAL A 165 2.74 -3.56 -14.52
N SER A 166 3.34 -2.61 -13.83
CA SER A 166 4.05 -2.87 -12.56
C SER A 166 3.05 -2.85 -11.42
N PHE A 167 2.92 -3.96 -10.70
CA PHE A 167 1.96 -4.14 -9.62
C PHE A 167 2.64 -4.10 -8.26
N VAL A 168 1.93 -3.52 -7.28
CA VAL A 168 2.32 -3.52 -5.87
C VAL A 168 1.19 -4.16 -5.07
N LEU A 169 1.42 -5.33 -4.47
CA LEU A 169 0.46 -5.93 -3.56
C LEU A 169 0.50 -5.18 -2.22
N ASP A 170 -0.62 -4.59 -1.82
CA ASP A 170 -0.74 -3.94 -0.52
C ASP A 170 -0.96 -4.98 0.60
N HIS A 171 -0.36 -4.72 1.76
CA HIS A 171 -0.55 -5.46 3.02
C HIS A 171 -0.49 -6.99 2.90
N ILE A 172 0.46 -7.49 2.10
CA ILE A 172 0.62 -8.92 1.75
C ILE A 172 -0.71 -9.61 1.32
N GLY A 173 -1.68 -8.86 0.79
CA GLY A 173 -2.97 -9.39 0.36
C GLY A 173 -3.95 -9.70 1.51
N LYS A 174 -3.77 -9.05 2.68
CA LYS A 174 -4.65 -9.09 3.85
C LYS A 174 -5.12 -10.52 4.23
N PRO A 175 -4.18 -11.39 4.67
CA PRO A 175 -4.51 -12.73 5.17
C PRO A 175 -5.46 -12.68 6.37
N ASP A 176 -6.27 -13.72 6.54
CA ASP A 176 -7.14 -13.86 7.72
C ASP A 176 -6.33 -14.36 8.94
N ILE A 177 -5.48 -13.47 9.46
CA ILE A 177 -4.61 -13.75 10.60
C ILE A 177 -5.43 -14.05 11.85
N LYS A 178 -6.53 -13.30 12.06
CA LYS A 178 -7.45 -13.51 13.17
C LYS A 178 -7.91 -14.97 13.31
N ASN A 179 -8.24 -15.62 12.19
CA ASN A 179 -8.68 -17.02 12.20
C ASN A 179 -7.54 -18.02 11.92
N GLY A 180 -6.29 -17.56 11.78
CA GLY A 180 -5.14 -18.41 11.51
C GLY A 180 -5.19 -19.10 10.14
N LEU A 181 -5.90 -18.50 9.16
CA LEU A 181 -6.12 -19.12 7.86
C LEU A 181 -4.83 -19.18 7.05
N ARG A 182 -4.41 -20.40 6.70
CA ARG A 182 -3.27 -20.59 5.80
C ARG A 182 -3.64 -20.67 4.33
N GLU A 183 -4.42 -21.68 3.97
CA GLU A 183 -4.85 -21.84 2.58
C GLU A 183 -6.20 -21.16 2.34
N PRO A 184 -6.42 -20.59 1.14
CA PRO A 184 -5.56 -20.61 -0.04
C PRO A 184 -4.48 -19.51 -0.08
N TRP A 185 -4.37 -18.65 0.93
CA TRP A 185 -3.48 -17.49 0.89
C TRP A 185 -2.01 -17.87 0.67
N TRP A 186 -1.49 -18.90 1.36
CA TRP A 186 -0.09 -19.34 1.22
C TRP A 186 0.24 -19.72 -0.23
N SER A 187 -0.58 -20.58 -0.84
CA SER A 187 -0.40 -21.01 -2.23
C SER A 187 -0.62 -19.87 -3.23
N GLN A 188 -1.57 -18.97 -2.99
CA GLN A 188 -1.80 -17.79 -3.83
C GLN A 188 -0.66 -16.78 -3.77
N MET A 189 -0.01 -16.60 -2.61
CA MET A 189 1.18 -15.76 -2.49
C MET A 189 2.36 -16.32 -3.30
N VAL A 190 2.52 -17.65 -3.37
CA VAL A 190 3.51 -18.29 -4.25
C VAL A 190 3.16 -18.02 -5.72
N GLU A 191 1.90 -18.19 -6.10
CA GLU A 191 1.44 -17.95 -7.47
C GLU A 191 1.65 -16.49 -7.91
N LEU A 192 1.32 -15.53 -7.04
CA LEU A 192 1.51 -14.11 -7.32
C LEU A 192 3.00 -13.75 -7.38
N ALA A 193 3.81 -14.29 -6.46
CA ALA A 193 5.26 -14.06 -6.45
C ALA A 193 5.96 -14.65 -7.68
N ALA A 194 5.38 -15.67 -8.34
CA ALA A 194 5.92 -16.18 -9.60
C ALA A 194 5.78 -15.17 -10.77
N LEU A 195 4.94 -14.13 -10.63
CA LEU A 195 4.79 -13.08 -11.62
C LEU A 195 5.88 -12.00 -11.42
N PRO A 196 6.78 -11.77 -12.40
CA PRO A 196 7.94 -10.88 -12.22
C PRO A 196 7.57 -9.40 -12.14
N ASN A 197 6.36 -9.03 -12.59
CA ASN A 197 5.84 -7.67 -12.56
C ASN A 197 5.12 -7.31 -11.26
N VAL A 198 5.19 -8.16 -10.22
CA VAL A 198 4.57 -7.91 -8.92
C VAL A 198 5.64 -7.77 -7.83
N VAL A 199 5.51 -6.70 -7.03
CA VAL A 199 6.21 -6.50 -5.75
C VAL A 199 5.20 -6.48 -4.61
N CYS A 200 5.65 -6.58 -3.37
CA CYS A 200 4.79 -6.73 -2.20
C CYS A 200 5.17 -5.74 -1.09
N LYS A 201 4.19 -5.07 -0.51
CA LYS A 201 4.37 -4.27 0.71
C LYS A 201 4.20 -5.14 1.93
N ILE A 202 5.17 -5.07 2.82
CA ILE A 202 5.12 -5.60 4.18
C ILE A 202 4.57 -4.49 5.06
N SER A 203 3.24 -4.41 5.14
CA SER A 203 2.50 -3.33 5.81
C SER A 203 1.15 -3.79 6.35
N GLY A 204 0.55 -3.06 7.30
CA GLY A 204 -0.88 -3.15 7.65
C GLY A 204 -1.45 -4.53 8.00
N VAL A 205 -0.63 -5.51 8.40
CA VAL A 205 -1.12 -6.89 8.65
C VAL A 205 -1.60 -7.13 10.07
N ILE A 206 -1.14 -6.34 11.03
CA ILE A 206 -1.61 -6.47 12.42
C ILE A 206 -3.10 -6.11 12.53
N THR A 207 -3.62 -5.25 11.65
CA THR A 207 -5.06 -4.92 11.56
C THR A 207 -5.90 -6.07 10.99
N GLU A 208 -5.29 -7.12 10.43
CA GLU A 208 -5.97 -8.35 10.02
C GLU A 208 -5.94 -9.44 11.10
N ALA A 209 -5.20 -9.21 12.20
CA ALA A 209 -5.24 -10.03 13.40
C ALA A 209 -6.41 -9.63 14.31
N ASP A 210 -6.54 -10.26 15.47
CA ASP A 210 -7.53 -9.84 16.46
C ASP A 210 -7.14 -8.47 17.07
N HIS A 211 -7.95 -7.43 16.84
CA HIS A 211 -7.61 -6.05 17.24
C HIS A 211 -7.37 -5.85 18.74
N GLN A 212 -7.90 -6.73 19.59
CA GLN A 212 -7.80 -6.58 21.05
C GLN A 212 -6.70 -7.47 21.64
N THR A 213 -6.42 -8.61 21.02
CA THR A 213 -5.63 -9.69 21.63
C THR A 213 -4.49 -10.21 20.76
N TRP A 214 -4.23 -9.58 19.62
CA TRP A 214 -3.13 -9.94 18.74
C TRP A 214 -1.79 -10.05 19.47
N LYS A 215 -0.95 -10.96 18.99
CA LYS A 215 0.45 -11.10 19.40
C LYS A 215 1.34 -11.10 18.17
N ALA A 216 2.59 -10.69 18.35
CA ALA A 216 3.56 -10.70 17.25
C ALA A 216 3.66 -12.09 16.59
N GLU A 217 3.59 -13.17 17.37
CA GLU A 217 3.65 -14.56 16.89
C GLU A 217 2.49 -14.95 15.96
N ASP A 218 1.34 -14.25 16.03
CA ASP A 218 0.22 -14.49 15.11
C ASP A 218 0.53 -13.97 13.70
N VAL A 219 1.34 -12.91 13.62
CA VAL A 219 1.61 -12.13 12.40
C VAL A 219 2.91 -12.55 11.72
N LYS A 220 3.96 -12.84 12.50
CA LYS A 220 5.31 -13.19 12.00
C LYS A 220 5.29 -14.29 10.93
N PRO A 221 4.52 -15.40 11.04
CA PRO A 221 4.53 -16.45 10.01
C PRO A 221 4.08 -15.98 8.63
N TYR A 222 3.11 -15.06 8.57
CA TYR A 222 2.60 -14.52 7.31
C TYR A 222 3.61 -13.57 6.67
N VAL A 223 4.23 -12.71 7.48
CA VAL A 223 5.28 -11.79 7.02
C VAL A 223 6.49 -12.57 6.51
N ALA A 224 6.94 -13.58 7.27
CA ALA A 224 8.06 -14.43 6.87
C ALA A 224 7.76 -15.16 5.55
N HIS A 225 6.57 -15.74 5.38
CA HIS A 225 6.17 -16.38 4.13
C HIS A 225 6.17 -15.40 2.96
N ALA A 226 5.63 -14.20 3.13
CA ALA A 226 5.61 -13.18 2.07
C ALA A 226 7.03 -12.78 1.64
N ILE A 227 7.95 -12.58 2.60
CA ILE A 227 9.36 -12.28 2.32
C ILE A 227 10.05 -13.45 1.62
N GLU A 228 9.82 -14.68 2.08
CA GLU A 228 10.40 -15.90 1.50
C GLU A 228 10.03 -16.07 0.03
N VAL A 229 8.74 -15.92 -0.32
CA VAL A 229 8.27 -16.19 -1.70
C VAL A 229 8.57 -15.05 -2.67
N PHE A 230 8.52 -13.78 -2.23
CA PHE A 230 8.84 -12.64 -3.09
C PHE A 230 10.35 -12.40 -3.22
N GLY A 231 11.10 -12.64 -2.14
CA GLY A 231 12.50 -12.28 -1.98
C GLY A 231 12.71 -10.79 -1.69
N PHE A 232 13.84 -10.46 -1.07
CA PHE A 232 14.18 -9.09 -0.63
C PHE A 232 14.16 -8.04 -1.76
N ASP A 233 14.44 -8.43 -3.00
CA ASP A 233 14.39 -7.52 -4.16
C ASP A 233 12.98 -7.06 -4.53
N ARG A 234 11.93 -7.70 -4.00
CA ARG A 234 10.53 -7.43 -4.35
C ARG A 234 9.62 -7.22 -3.14
N VAL A 235 10.19 -7.05 -1.95
CA VAL A 235 9.45 -6.61 -0.77
C VAL A 235 9.88 -5.22 -0.33
N MET A 236 8.94 -4.43 0.16
CA MET A 236 9.21 -3.11 0.73
C MET A 236 8.42 -2.88 2.02
N TYR A 237 9.00 -2.14 2.95
CA TYR A 237 8.35 -1.74 4.20
C TYR A 237 7.25 -0.71 3.96
N GLY A 238 6.12 -0.84 4.65
CA GLY A 238 5.15 0.23 4.84
C GLY A 238 4.51 0.15 6.22
N SER A 239 4.14 1.26 6.81
CA SER A 239 3.50 1.26 8.14
C SER A 239 2.01 1.04 8.10
N ASP A 240 1.34 1.47 7.03
CA ASP A 240 -0.13 1.63 6.98
C ASP A 240 -0.64 2.66 8.00
N TRP A 241 0.22 3.56 8.47
CA TRP A 241 -0.21 4.68 9.30
C TRP A 241 -1.08 5.61 8.47
N THR A 242 -2.23 6.12 8.91
CA THR A 242 -2.77 6.12 10.27
C THR A 242 -3.62 4.90 10.62
N VAL A 243 -4.02 4.06 9.65
CA VAL A 243 -4.90 2.90 9.88
C VAL A 243 -4.29 1.91 10.88
N SER A 244 -2.96 1.78 10.90
CA SER A 244 -2.22 0.97 11.88
C SER A 244 -2.55 1.29 13.34
N GLU A 245 -2.89 2.54 13.66
CA GLU A 245 -3.23 3.01 15.02
C GLU A 245 -4.50 2.35 15.59
N LEU A 246 -5.27 1.65 14.75
CA LEU A 246 -6.40 0.85 15.23
C LEU A 246 -5.96 -0.31 16.12
N THR A 247 -4.74 -0.82 15.93
CA THR A 247 -4.23 -2.02 16.61
C THR A 247 -2.88 -1.85 17.30
N HIS A 248 -1.97 -1.03 16.77
CA HIS A 248 -0.60 -0.94 17.27
C HIS A 248 0.03 0.42 16.97
N ARG A 249 1.14 0.73 17.65
CA ARG A 249 1.90 1.96 17.41
C ARG A 249 2.93 1.74 16.33
N TYR A 250 3.30 2.80 15.63
CA TYR A 250 4.33 2.76 14.57
C TYR A 250 5.63 2.02 14.96
N PRO A 251 6.28 2.29 16.13
CA PRO A 251 7.53 1.62 16.47
C PRO A 251 7.37 0.12 16.76
N ASP A 252 6.18 -0.31 17.18
CA ASP A 252 5.90 -1.71 17.48
C ASP A 252 5.94 -2.54 16.18
N TRP A 253 5.46 -1.98 15.06
CA TRP A 253 5.55 -2.63 13.74
C TRP A 253 6.99 -2.78 13.27
N VAL A 254 7.79 -1.72 13.39
CA VAL A 254 9.21 -1.77 13.00
C VAL A 254 9.97 -2.81 13.82
N ALA A 255 9.70 -2.89 15.13
CA ALA A 255 10.33 -3.89 16.01
C ALA A 255 9.95 -5.33 15.62
N ILE A 256 8.67 -5.58 15.27
CA ILE A 256 8.22 -6.90 14.81
C ILE A 256 8.91 -7.28 13.50
N LEU A 257 8.98 -6.37 12.54
CA LEU A 257 9.60 -6.67 11.25
C LEU A 257 11.10 -6.91 11.38
N ASP A 258 11.80 -6.13 12.22
CA ASP A 258 13.22 -6.35 12.50
C ASP A 258 13.49 -7.73 13.13
N ASP A 259 12.60 -8.20 13.99
CA ASP A 259 12.71 -9.55 14.55
C ASP A 259 12.52 -10.63 13.48
N VAL A 260 11.55 -10.46 12.57
CA VAL A 260 11.35 -11.37 11.43
C VAL A 260 12.60 -11.44 10.54
N VAL A 261 13.27 -10.31 10.32
CA VAL A 261 14.46 -10.23 9.44
C VAL A 261 15.79 -10.23 10.20
N ALA A 262 15.82 -10.66 11.46
CA ALA A 262 17.03 -10.64 12.28
C ALA A 262 18.20 -11.45 11.69
N GLY A 263 17.90 -12.48 10.89
CA GLY A 263 18.89 -13.28 10.16
C GLY A 263 19.30 -12.73 8.79
N ALA A 264 18.68 -11.64 8.31
CA ALA A 264 18.97 -11.06 7.01
C ALA A 264 20.27 -10.24 7.04
N SER A 265 20.99 -10.25 5.92
CA SER A 265 22.15 -9.39 5.71
C SER A 265 21.78 -7.91 5.71
N GLU A 266 22.76 -7.03 5.93
CA GLU A 266 22.55 -5.58 5.82
C GLU A 266 21.97 -5.18 4.45
N SER A 267 22.48 -5.79 3.37
CA SER A 267 21.99 -5.57 2.00
C SER A 267 20.51 -5.92 1.86
N GLU A 268 20.08 -7.06 2.41
CA GLU A 268 18.67 -7.49 2.37
C GLU A 268 17.77 -6.56 3.18
N ARG A 269 18.21 -6.14 4.38
CA ARG A 269 17.49 -5.16 5.19
C ARG A 269 17.35 -3.83 4.45
N ARG A 270 18.40 -3.37 3.78
CA ARG A 270 18.34 -2.14 2.97
C ARG A 270 17.36 -2.24 1.81
N LYS A 271 17.29 -3.39 1.13
CA LYS A 271 16.27 -3.63 0.09
C LYS A 271 14.85 -3.49 0.65
N LEU A 272 14.56 -4.17 1.76
CA LEU A 272 13.25 -4.11 2.42
C LEU A 272 12.89 -2.68 2.86
N TYR A 273 13.78 -1.98 3.55
CA TYR A 273 13.47 -0.70 4.19
C TYR A 273 13.66 0.53 3.28
N ARG A 274 14.36 0.40 2.14
CA ARG A 274 14.75 1.56 1.32
C ARG A 274 14.81 1.29 -0.19
N ASP A 275 15.57 0.29 -0.63
CA ASP A 275 16.00 0.26 -2.03
C ASP A 275 14.87 -0.21 -2.95
N THR A 276 14.03 -1.15 -2.50
CA THR A 276 12.87 -1.62 -3.29
C THR A 276 11.86 -0.49 -3.53
N VAL A 277 11.49 0.26 -2.49
CA VAL A 277 10.55 1.40 -2.61
C VAL A 277 11.14 2.52 -3.46
N THR A 278 12.44 2.82 -3.31
CA THR A 278 13.15 3.82 -4.14
C THR A 278 13.08 3.46 -5.62
N ARG A 279 13.34 2.20 -5.96
CA ARG A 279 13.27 1.71 -7.35
C ARG A 279 11.85 1.71 -7.89
N VAL A 280 10.89 1.22 -7.12
CA VAL A 280 9.50 1.04 -7.58
C VAL A 280 8.80 2.38 -7.79
N TYR A 281 8.95 3.33 -6.87
CA TYR A 281 8.32 4.64 -6.97
C TYR A 281 9.26 5.74 -7.49
N ARG A 282 10.48 5.42 -7.92
CA ARG A 282 11.41 6.35 -8.58
C ARG A 282 11.68 7.60 -7.72
N LEU A 283 12.12 7.34 -6.47
CA LEU A 283 12.36 8.34 -5.42
C LEU A 283 13.77 8.95 -5.46
#